data_AF-A0A954TGT4-F1
#
_entry.id   AF-A0A954TGT4-F1
#
_cell.length_a   1.000
_cell.length_b   1.000
_cell.length_c   1.000
_cell.angle_alpha   90.00
_cell.angle_beta   90.00
_cell.angle_gamma   90.00
#
_symmetry.space_group_name_H-M   'P 1'
#
loop_
_entity.id
_entity.type
_entity.pdbx_description
1 polymer ?
#
loop_
_entity_poly.entity_id
_entity_poly.type
_entity_poly.pdbx_seq_one_letter_code
_entity_poly.pdbx_strand_id
1 'polypeptide(L)' 'PDMFRVAEELSRGFDFLRVDLYNLNGRIYFGELTCTPTSGYTPAECPARGKLRGDLWHLDRHNPHLYAK' A
#
# COMPACT_ATOMS: atom_id res chain seq x y z
N PRO A 1 19.80 -0.20 3.74
CA PRO A 1 18.45 -0.65 3.32
C PRO A 1 18.12 -0.07 1.95
N ASP A 2 17.54 -0.88 1.06
CA ASP A 2 16.98 -0.38 -0.20
C ASP A 2 15.50 0.01 -0.01
N MET A 3 14.90 0.56 -1.06
CA MET A 3 13.51 1.01 -1.02
C MET A 3 12.52 -0.15 -0.86
N PHE A 4 12.85 -1.33 -1.38
CA PHE A 4 12.00 -2.52 -1.27
C PHE A 4 11.88 -2.95 0.19
N ARG A 5 12.99 -3.08 0.91
CA ARG A 5 12.98 -3.43 2.34
C ARG A 5 12.24 -2.38 3.17
N VAL A 6 12.37 -1.09 2.85
CA VAL A 6 11.62 -0.04 3.55
C VAL A 6 10.11 -0.18 3.28
N ALA A 7 9.71 -0.44 2.03
CA ALA A 7 8.31 -0.66 1.68
C ALA A 7 7.73 -1.90 2.38
N GLU A 8 8.47 -3.02 2.43
CA GLU A 8 8.07 -4.26 3.13
C GLU A 8 7.88 -4.07 4.63
N GLU A 9 8.76 -3.29 5.27
CA GLU A 9 8.64 -2.99 6.70
C GLU A 9 7.44 -2.08 6.98
N LEU A 10 7.23 -1.04 6.15
CA LEU A 10 6.13 -0.10 6.33
C LEU A 10 4.77 -0.72 6.01
N SER A 11 4.69 -1.65 5.06
CA SER A 11 3.44 -2.33 4.70
C SER A 11 3.05 -3.45 5.66
N ARG A 12 3.88 -3.76 6.66
CA ARG A 12 3.61 -4.86 7.60
C ARG A 12 2.27 -4.68 8.30
N GLY A 13 1.40 -5.66 8.12
CA GLY A 13 0.06 -5.67 8.71
C GLY A 13 -1.01 -4.94 7.90
N PHE A 14 -0.68 -4.40 6.72
CA PHE A 14 -1.63 -3.84 5.76
C PHE A 14 -1.79 -4.78 4.56
N ASP A 15 -3.03 -4.97 4.06
CA ASP A 15 -3.25 -5.71 2.80
C ASP A 15 -2.75 -4.94 1.58
N PHE A 16 -2.85 -3.62 1.66
CA PHE A 16 -2.41 -2.71 0.63
C PHE A 16 -1.93 -1.41 1.27
N LEU A 17 -0.71 -1.02 0.92
CA LEU A 17 -0.14 0.25 1.29
C LEU A 17 0.68 0.77 0.10
N ARG A 18 0.36 1.98 -0.37
CA ARG A 18 1.28 2.75 -1.21
C ARG A 18 2.09 3.66 -0.30
N VAL A 19 3.40 3.69 -0.51
CA VAL A 19 4.31 4.62 0.16
C VAL A 19 5.09 5.41 -0.88
N ASP A 20 5.20 6.71 -0.65
CA ASP A 20 6.10 7.56 -1.41
C ASP A 20 7.50 7.47 -0.80
N LEU A 21 8.48 6.98 -1.57
CA LEU A 21 9.88 6.85 -1.13
C LEU A 21 10.79 7.77 -1.94
N TYR A 22 11.67 8.47 -1.23
CA TYR A 22 12.66 9.39 -1.80
C TYR A 22 14.06 8.94 -1.41
N ASN A 23 15.00 8.93 -2.36
CA ASN A 23 16.41 8.68 -2.10
C ASN A 23 17.20 9.98 -2.27
N LEU A 24 17.67 10.54 -1.17
CA LEU A 24 18.51 11.73 -1.15
C LEU A 24 19.92 11.31 -0.71
N ASN A 25 20.85 11.31 -1.66
CA ASN A 25 22.27 10.97 -1.43
C ASN A 25 22.47 9.63 -0.70
N GLY A 26 21.73 8.59 -1.11
CA GLY A 26 21.81 7.24 -0.53
C GLY A 26 21.01 7.06 0.75
N ARG A 27 20.36 8.11 1.26
CA ARG A 27 19.46 8.05 2.42
C ARG A 27 18.01 8.02 1.94
N ILE A 28 17.27 7.01 2.39
CA ILE A 28 15.86 6.83 2.04
C ILE A 28 14.98 7.55 3.06
N TYR A 29 13.99 8.29 2.54
CA TYR A 29 12.95 8.97 3.30
C TYR A 29 11.59 8.50 2.78
N PHE A 30 10.61 8.37 3.67
CA PHE A 30 9.22 8.11 3.28
C PHE A 30 8.38 9.37 3.49
N GLY A 31 7.44 9.59 2.58
CA GLY A 31 6.46 10.68 2.64
C GLY A 31 5.08 10.13 3.00
N GLU A 32 4.13 10.28 2.08
CA GLU A 32 2.74 9.87 2.27
C GLU A 32 2.60 8.34 2.31
N LEU A 33 1.72 7.88 3.21
CA LEU A 33 1.19 6.53 3.24
C LEU A 33 -0.28 6.57 2.80
N THR A 34 -0.62 5.76 1.80
CA THR A 34 -1.98 5.70 1.23
C THR A 34 -2.48 4.27 1.20
N CYS A 35 -3.56 4.00 1.94
CA CYS A 35 -4.20 2.68 2.02
C CYS A 35 -5.24 2.44 0.92
N THR A 36 -5.58 3.45 0.11
CA THR A 36 -6.53 3.31 -1.00
C THR A 36 -6.09 4.11 -2.22
N PRO A 37 -5.96 3.50 -3.41
CA PRO A 37 -5.72 4.27 -4.62
C PRO A 37 -6.93 5.15 -4.93
N THR A 38 -6.68 6.37 -5.43
CA THR A 38 -7.73 7.26 -5.96
C THR A 38 -8.92 7.47 -5.00
N SER A 39 -8.64 7.55 -3.70
CA SER A 39 -9.65 7.67 -2.63
C SER A 39 -10.71 6.54 -2.61
N GLY A 40 -10.46 5.43 -3.29
CA GLY A 40 -11.39 4.30 -3.40
C GLY A 40 -12.55 4.48 -4.40
N TYR A 41 -12.65 5.61 -5.10
CA TYR A 41 -13.80 5.90 -5.98
C TYR A 41 -13.57 5.53 -7.44
N THR A 42 -12.33 5.39 -7.88
CA THR A 42 -12.03 5.15 -9.29
C THR A 42 -11.90 3.64 -9.56
N PRO A 43 -12.68 3.08 -10.50
CA PRO A 43 -12.50 1.71 -10.95
C PRO A 43 -11.10 1.47 -11.52
N ALA A 44 -10.71 0.20 -11.62
CA ALA A 44 -9.52 -0.15 -12.38
C ALA A 44 -9.65 0.30 -13.83
N GLU A 45 -8.61 0.94 -14.38
CA GLU A 45 -8.56 1.38 -15.78
C GLU A 45 -8.85 0.25 -16.78
N CYS A 46 -8.50 -1.00 -16.42
CA CYS A 46 -8.67 -2.17 -17.26
C CYS A 46 -9.13 -3.37 -16.41
N PRO A 47 -10.02 -4.24 -16.93
CA PRO A 47 -10.48 -5.45 -16.25
C PRO A 47 -9.35 -6.33 -15.70
N ALA A 48 -8.24 -6.48 -16.44
CA ALA A 48 -7.10 -7.28 -15.98
C ALA A 48 -6.44 -6.70 -14.72
N ARG A 49 -6.30 -5.37 -14.64
CA ARG A 49 -5.80 -4.69 -13.44
C ARG A 49 -6.80 -4.76 -12.29
N GLY A 50 -8.10 -4.71 -12.59
CA GLY A 50 -9.16 -4.93 -11.61
C GLY A 50 -9.08 -6.32 -10.99
N LYS A 51 -8.96 -7.35 -11.83
CA LYS A 51 -8.80 -8.73 -11.39
C LYS A 51 -7.54 -8.93 -10.55
N LEU A 52 -6.38 -8.49 -11.05
CA LEU A 52 -5.11 -8.60 -10.33
C LEU A 52 -5.20 -7.96 -8.94
N ARG A 53 -5.79 -6.76 -8.85
CA ARG A 53 -5.98 -6.09 -7.56
C ARG A 53 -6.93 -6.88 -6.66
N GLY A 54 -8.04 -7.40 -7.17
CA GLY A 54 -8.95 -8.24 -6.37
C GLY A 54 -8.32 -9.56 -5.90
N ASP A 55 -7.39 -10.12 -6.68
CA ASP A 55 -6.65 -11.34 -6.33
C ASP A 55 -5.55 -11.08 -5.26
N LEU A 56 -5.03 -9.85 -5.17
CA LEU A 56 -3.94 -9.50 -4.25
C LEU A 56 -4.40 -8.74 -2.99
N TRP A 57 -5.44 -7.90 -3.13
CA TRP A 57 -5.93 -7.05 -2.07
C TRP A 57 -7.26 -7.60 -1.55
N HIS A 58 -7.15 -8.42 -0.51
CA HIS A 58 -8.28 -8.87 0.28
C HIS A 58 -8.46 -7.92 1.45
N LEU A 59 -9.65 -7.37 1.64
CA LEU A 59 -9.91 -6.43 2.73
C LEU A 59 -9.83 -7.13 4.08
N ASP A 60 -8.83 -6.81 4.89
CA ASP A 60 -8.63 -7.33 6.25
C ASP A 60 -9.52 -6.60 7.26
N ARG A 61 -10.83 -6.61 6.95
CA ARG A 61 -11.91 -6.04 7.75
C ARG A 61 -11.99 -6.58 9.18
N HIS A 62 -11.25 -7.64 9.48
CA HIS A 62 -11.22 -8.31 10.78
C HIS A 62 -9.89 -8.10 11.52
N ASN A 63 -8.95 -7.35 10.94
CA ASN A 63 -7.68 -7.03 11.58
C ASN A 63 -7.92 -6.23 12.87
N PRO A 64 -7.58 -6.77 14.06
CA PRO A 64 -7.78 -6.06 15.31
C PRO A 64 -6.82 -4.87 15.49
N HIS A 65 -5.80 -4.73 14.64
CA HIS A 65 -4.79 -3.67 14.70
C HIS A 65 -5.04 -2.51 13.74
N LEU A 66 -5.83 -2.69 12.67
CA LEU A 66 -6.05 -1.65 11.64
C LEU A 66 -7.34 -0.85 11.81
N TYR A 67 -8.39 -1.47 12.35
CA TYR A 67 -9.74 -0.90 12.36
C TYR A 67 -10.38 -0.90 13.75
N ALA A 68 -9.64 -1.31 14.78
CA ALA A 68 -10.07 -1.10 16.16
C ALA A 68 -9.99 0.41 16.46
N LYS A 69 -11.14 0.97 16.84
CA LYS A 69 -11.23 2.33 17.40
C LYS A 69 -10.59 2.40 18.78
#